data_AF-I6AX30-F1
#
_entry.id   AF-I6AX30-F1
#
_cell.length_a   1.000
_cell.length_b   1.000
_cell.length_c   1.000
_cell.angle_alpha   90.00
_cell.angle_beta   90.00
_cell.angle_gamma   90.00
#
_symmetry.space_group_name_H-M   'P 1'
#
loop_
_entity.id
_entity.type
_entity.pdbx_description
1 polymer ?
#
loop_
_entity_poly.entity_id
_entity_poly.type
_entity_poly.pdbx_seq_one_letter_code
_entity_poly.pdbx_strand_id
1 'polypeptide(L)'
;MKLSDLLASRKTLIRLATLANMAWAWQTISRFAGRIAVARLQGIVRLQGGPEDDPTQATLTAVTGSQSVIEEHFTDGDIMEMAEAVFLATDGGEHDITFALEEFAEHFLPPLREAFTRAHVAIDLDESPTGYQPH
;
A
#
# COMPACT_ATOMS: atom_id res chain seq x y z
N MET A 1 4.17 35.41 8.68
CA MET A 1 5.01 34.20 8.57
C MET A 1 6.32 34.58 7.92
N LYS A 2 7.45 34.29 8.57
CA LYS A 2 8.80 34.63 8.08
C LYS A 2 9.50 33.39 7.52
N LEU A 3 10.53 33.58 6.70
CA LEU A 3 11.38 32.49 6.17
C LEU A 3 11.97 31.63 7.30
N SER A 4 12.35 32.24 8.43
CA SER A 4 12.81 31.52 9.63
C SER A 4 11.78 30.53 10.18
N ASP A 5 10.50 30.89 10.11
CA ASP A 5 9.39 30.07 10.64
C ASP A 5 9.13 28.88 9.71
N LEU A 6 9.26 29.09 8.39
CA LEU A 6 9.18 28.04 7.38
C LEU A 6 10.32 27.03 7.55
N LEU A 7 11.55 27.52 7.73
CA LEU A 7 12.72 26.66 7.94
C LEU A 7 12.62 25.87 9.25
N ALA A 8 12.12 26.50 10.32
CA ALA A 8 11.87 25.83 11.59
C ALA A 8 10.79 24.74 11.49
N SER A 9 9.75 24.97 10.67
CA SER A 9 8.62 24.04 10.52
C SER A 9 8.90 22.87 9.55
N ARG A 10 9.93 22.99 8.70
CA ARG A 10 10.24 22.00 7.65
C ARG A 10 10.34 20.57 8.17
N LYS A 11 11.05 20.35 9.28
CA LYS A 11 11.23 18.99 9.84
C LYS A 11 9.90 18.37 10.29
N THR A 12 9.03 19.17 10.91
CA THR A 12 7.70 18.73 11.33
C THR A 12 6.82 18.40 10.13
N LEU A 13 6.82 19.24 9.10
CA LEU A 13 6.04 19.01 7.88
C LEU A 13 6.48 17.73 7.15
N ILE A 14 7.79 17.50 7.02
CA ILE A 14 8.31 16.26 6.43
C ILE A 14 7.84 15.04 7.24
N ARG A 15 7.98 15.08 8.57
CA ARG A 15 7.54 13.98 9.43
C ARG A 15 6.05 13.70 9.28
N LEU A 16 5.20 14.74 9.26
CA LEU A 16 3.76 14.58 9.10
C LEU A 16 3.39 14.02 7.72
N ALA A 17 4.07 14.49 6.66
CA ALA A 17 3.88 13.95 5.31
C ALA A 17 4.25 12.46 5.25
N THR A 18 5.38 12.06 5.83
CA THR A 18 5.78 10.65 5.90
C THR A 18 4.74 9.79 6.63
N LEU A 19 4.24 10.25 7.77
CA LEU A 19 3.22 9.52 8.53
C LEU A 19 1.88 9.44 7.78
N ALA A 20 1.49 10.50 7.08
CA ALA A 20 0.30 10.50 6.24
C ALA A 20 0.42 9.49 5.09
N ASN A 21 1.58 9.43 4.43
CA ASN A 21 1.84 8.46 3.37
C ASN A 21 1.80 7.02 3.91
N MET A 22 2.39 6.77 5.08
CA MET A 22 2.30 5.45 5.73
C MET A 22 0.86 5.08 6.09
N ALA A 23 0.05 6.03 6.56
CA ALA A 23 -1.36 5.81 6.90
C ALA A 23 -2.19 5.47 5.67
N TRP A 24 -1.95 6.18 4.57
CA TRP A 24 -2.53 5.86 3.27
C TRP A 24 -2.12 4.46 2.81
N ALA A 25 -0.82 4.13 2.84
CA ALA A 25 -0.33 2.81 2.44
C ALA A 25 -0.96 1.67 3.26
N TRP A 26 -1.11 1.86 4.58
CA TRP A 26 -1.80 0.90 5.45
C TRP A 26 -3.23 0.65 4.99
N GLN A 27 -4.00 1.72 4.76
CA GLN A 27 -5.38 1.63 4.32
C GLN A 27 -5.48 0.92 2.96
N THR A 28 -4.61 1.29 2.02
CA THR A 28 -4.57 0.73 0.67
C THR A 28 -4.23 -0.76 0.68
N ILE A 29 -3.20 -1.16 1.43
CA ILE A 29 -2.82 -2.58 1.59
C ILE A 29 -3.95 -3.37 2.24
N SER A 30 -4.56 -2.83 3.31
CA SER A 30 -5.69 -3.49 4.00
C SER A 30 -6.88 -3.70 3.05
N ARG A 31 -7.19 -2.71 2.21
CA ARG A 31 -8.26 -2.79 1.21
C ARG A 31 -7.98 -3.87 0.16
N PHE A 32 -6.76 -3.92 -0.37
CA PHE A 32 -6.39 -4.94 -1.36
C PHE A 32 -6.33 -6.34 -0.75
N ALA A 33 -5.82 -6.49 0.46
CA ALA A 33 -5.86 -7.75 1.20
C ALA A 33 -7.30 -8.26 1.36
N GLY A 34 -8.24 -7.37 1.69
CA GLY A 34 -9.67 -7.69 1.74
C GLY A 34 -10.22 -8.20 0.41
N ARG A 35 -9.90 -7.52 -0.70
CA ARG A 35 -10.31 -7.94 -2.06
C ARG A 35 -9.74 -9.31 -2.44
N ILE A 36 -8.44 -9.52 -2.19
CA ILE A 36 -7.74 -10.80 -2.43
C ILE A 36 -8.42 -11.93 -1.65
N ALA A 37 -8.68 -11.72 -0.36
CA ALA A 37 -9.30 -12.73 0.49
C ALA A 37 -10.74 -13.07 0.06
N VAL A 38 -11.55 -12.06 -0.28
CA VAL A 38 -12.93 -12.25 -0.74
C VAL A 38 -12.97 -13.00 -2.07
N ALA A 39 -12.11 -12.64 -3.02
CA ALA A 39 -11.99 -13.31 -4.31
C ALA A 39 -11.21 -14.64 -4.24
N ARG A 40 -10.65 -14.99 -3.07
CA ARG A 40 -9.80 -16.18 -2.84
C ARG A 40 -8.67 -16.28 -3.86
N LEU A 41 -8.06 -15.15 -4.19
CA LEU A 41 -6.95 -15.11 -5.12
C LEU A 41 -5.73 -15.77 -4.46
N GLN A 42 -5.04 -16.59 -5.24
CA GLN A 42 -3.90 -17.37 -4.79
C GLN A 42 -2.85 -17.44 -5.89
N GLY A 43 -1.61 -17.63 -5.48
CA GLY A 43 -0.48 -17.81 -6.39
C GLY A 43 0.57 -16.73 -6.23
N ILE A 44 1.70 -16.98 -6.88
CA ILE A 44 2.86 -16.11 -6.80
C ILE A 44 2.73 -15.06 -7.88
N VAL A 45 2.89 -13.80 -7.50
CA VAL A 45 2.88 -12.65 -8.38
C VAL A 45 4.16 -11.87 -8.24
N ARG A 46 4.52 -11.17 -9.30
CA ARG A 46 5.57 -10.17 -9.34
C ARG A 46 4.93 -8.81 -9.54
N LEU A 47 5.11 -7.92 -8.57
CA LEU A 47 4.70 -6.52 -8.64
C LEU A 47 5.93 -5.69 -9.01
N GLN A 48 5.86 -5.03 -10.15
CA GLN A 48 6.88 -4.11 -10.62
C GLN A 48 6.29 -2.70 -10.63
N GLY A 49 6.87 -1.77 -9.89
CA GLY A 49 6.54 -0.35 -9.97
C GLY A 49 7.00 0.24 -11.30
N GLY A 50 6.26 1.25 -11.78
CA GLY A 50 6.74 2.09 -12.88
C GLY A 50 7.98 2.88 -12.47
N PRO A 51 8.78 3.36 -13.44
CA PRO A 51 9.86 4.28 -13.15
C PRO A 51 9.31 5.57 -12.49
N GLU A 52 10.15 6.27 -11.73
CA GLU A 52 9.74 7.45 -10.94
C GLU A 52 9.09 8.56 -11.80
N ASP A 53 9.49 8.65 -13.07
CA ASP A 53 8.98 9.61 -14.06
C ASP A 53 7.70 9.13 -14.79
N ASP A 54 7.35 7.85 -14.67
CA ASP A 54 6.09 7.30 -15.18
C ASP A 54 5.56 6.13 -14.31
N PRO A 55 4.97 6.44 -13.14
CA PRO A 55 4.39 5.43 -12.25
C PRO A 55 3.26 4.61 -12.88
N THR A 56 2.70 5.07 -14.00
CA THR A 56 1.58 4.39 -14.69
C THR A 56 2.00 3.07 -15.33
N GLN A 57 3.30 2.80 -15.42
CA GLN A 57 3.85 1.54 -15.94
C GLN A 57 3.96 0.43 -14.88
N ALA A 58 3.33 0.60 -13.72
CA ALA A 58 3.28 -0.47 -12.73
C ALA A 58 2.59 -1.71 -13.31
N THR A 59 3.13 -2.90 -13.05
CA THR A 59 2.59 -4.16 -13.53
C THR A 59 2.50 -5.19 -12.41
N LEU A 60 1.45 -6.02 -12.48
CA LEU A 60 1.26 -7.17 -11.61
C LEU A 60 1.16 -8.42 -12.47
N THR A 61 2.21 -9.25 -12.45
CA THR A 61 2.33 -10.42 -13.32
C THR A 61 2.27 -11.70 -12.52
N ALA A 62 1.40 -12.63 -12.91
CA ALA A 62 1.37 -13.98 -12.38
C ALA A 62 2.67 -14.73 -12.71
N VAL A 63 3.40 -15.15 -11.69
CA VAL A 63 4.51 -16.10 -11.79
C VAL A 63 3.97 -17.53 -11.75
N THR A 64 2.92 -17.76 -10.96
CA THR A 64 2.14 -19.00 -10.95
C THR A 64 0.65 -18.67 -10.99
N GLY A 65 -0.17 -19.58 -11.52
CA GLY A 65 -1.61 -19.37 -11.65
C GLY A 65 -2.01 -18.75 -12.99
N SER A 66 -3.08 -17.94 -13.00
CA SER A 66 -3.66 -17.36 -14.21
C SER A 66 -3.65 -15.83 -14.15
N GLN A 67 -2.92 -15.20 -15.07
CA GLN A 67 -2.89 -13.75 -15.23
C GLN A 67 -4.30 -13.17 -15.46
N SER A 68 -5.13 -13.83 -16.26
CA SER A 68 -6.47 -13.35 -16.59
C SER A 68 -7.39 -13.26 -15.38
N VAL A 69 -7.19 -14.12 -14.36
CA VAL A 69 -7.93 -14.02 -13.09
C VAL A 69 -7.53 -12.76 -12.33
N ILE A 70 -6.25 -12.39 -12.34
CA ILE A 70 -5.77 -11.15 -11.72
C ILE A 70 -6.37 -9.94 -12.43
N GLU A 71 -6.33 -9.93 -13.76
CA GLU A 71 -6.83 -8.82 -14.60
C GLU A 71 -8.35 -8.61 -14.49
N GLU A 72 -9.11 -9.65 -14.17
CA GLU A 72 -10.56 -9.52 -13.88
C GLU A 72 -10.81 -8.76 -12.56
N HIS A 73 -9.88 -8.86 -11.61
CA HIS A 73 -10.03 -8.31 -10.27
C HIS A 73 -9.29 -7.01 -10.03
N PHE A 74 -8.27 -6.68 -10.82
CA PHE A 74 -7.45 -5.48 -10.64
C PHE A 74 -7.33 -4.70 -11.94
N THR A 75 -7.60 -3.41 -11.83
CA THR A 75 -7.37 -2.45 -12.91
C THR A 75 -5.92 -1.96 -12.89
N ASP A 76 -5.44 -1.35 -13.98
CA ASP A 76 -4.11 -0.73 -14.00
C ASP A 76 -3.95 0.33 -12.89
N GLY A 77 -5.03 1.08 -12.60
CA GLY A 77 -5.05 2.05 -11.49
C GLY A 77 -4.91 1.38 -10.13
N ASP A 78 -5.53 0.21 -9.93
CA ASP A 78 -5.34 -0.59 -8.71
C ASP A 78 -3.89 -1.05 -8.57
N ILE A 79 -3.28 -1.51 -9.67
CA ILE A 79 -1.89 -1.99 -9.69
C ILE A 79 -0.92 -0.86 -9.34
N MET A 80 -1.13 0.33 -9.91
CA MET A 80 -0.34 1.52 -9.59
C MET A 80 -0.45 1.90 -8.10
N GLU A 81 -1.67 1.94 -7.57
CA GLU A 81 -1.91 2.25 -6.16
C GLU A 81 -1.29 1.20 -5.23
N MET A 82 -1.37 -0.08 -5.62
CA MET A 82 -0.74 -1.20 -4.90
C MET A 82 0.78 -1.06 -4.91
N ALA A 83 1.40 -0.77 -6.06
CA ALA A 83 2.84 -0.57 -6.18
C ALA A 83 3.34 0.56 -5.28
N GLU A 84 2.66 1.70 -5.26
CA GLU A 84 3.04 2.83 -4.42
C GLU A 84 2.88 2.51 -2.92
N ALA A 85 1.80 1.84 -2.53
CA ALA A 85 1.60 1.44 -1.13
C ALA A 85 2.66 0.42 -0.67
N VAL A 86 3.02 -0.55 -1.51
CA VAL A 86 4.09 -1.53 -1.23
C VAL A 86 5.45 -0.85 -1.16
N PHE A 87 5.72 0.11 -2.05
CA PHE A 87 6.94 0.90 -2.01
C PHE A 87 7.09 1.65 -0.68
N LEU A 88 6.01 2.29 -0.21
CA LEU A 88 6.00 2.97 1.09
C LEU A 88 6.15 2.00 2.27
N ALA A 89 5.55 0.81 2.20
CA ALA A 89 5.66 -0.21 3.23
C ALA A 89 7.07 -0.80 3.35
N THR A 90 7.82 -0.84 2.25
CA THR A 90 9.20 -1.35 2.19
C THR A 90 10.26 -0.25 2.35
N ASP A 91 9.88 0.92 2.89
CA ASP A 91 10.75 2.09 3.08
C ASP A 91 11.47 2.53 1.79
N GLY A 92 10.78 2.35 0.65
CA GLY A 92 11.27 2.71 -0.68
C GLY A 92 12.34 1.78 -1.25
N GLY A 93 12.48 0.56 -0.72
CA GLY A 93 13.57 -0.35 -1.07
C GLY A 93 13.40 -1.06 -2.41
N GLU A 94 12.26 -1.71 -2.66
CA GLU A 94 12.07 -2.58 -3.81
C GLU A 94 10.89 -2.14 -4.67
N HIS A 95 11.18 -1.74 -5.90
CA HIS A 95 10.17 -1.55 -6.95
C HIS A 95 9.83 -2.85 -7.66
N ASP A 96 10.46 -3.96 -7.33
CA ASP A 96 10.28 -5.23 -8.01
C ASP A 96 10.29 -6.35 -6.99
N ILE A 97 9.10 -6.80 -6.61
CA ILE A 97 8.92 -7.75 -5.53
C ILE A 97 8.04 -8.90 -5.97
N THR A 98 8.42 -10.10 -5.54
CA THR A 98 7.67 -11.32 -5.79
C THR A 98 7.09 -11.83 -4.47
N PHE A 99 5.79 -12.07 -4.41
CA PHE A 99 5.09 -12.52 -3.21
C PHE A 99 3.88 -13.41 -3.55
N ALA A 100 3.38 -14.16 -2.57
CA ALA A 100 2.13 -14.89 -2.68
C ALA A 100 0.94 -13.96 -2.40
N LEU A 101 -0.06 -13.93 -3.27
CA LEU A 101 -1.25 -13.07 -3.11
C LEU A 101 -1.94 -13.32 -1.77
N GLU A 102 -2.07 -14.58 -1.37
CA GLU A 102 -2.69 -15.00 -0.11
C GLU A 102 -1.96 -14.50 1.14
N GLU A 103 -0.66 -14.17 1.03
CA GLU A 103 0.17 -13.66 2.14
C GLU A 103 0.33 -12.12 2.08
N PHE A 104 -0.34 -11.44 1.15
CA PHE A 104 -0.12 -10.01 0.87
C PHE A 104 -0.16 -9.12 2.13
N ALA A 105 -1.18 -9.26 2.96
CA ALA A 105 -1.28 -8.52 4.22
C ALA A 105 -0.16 -8.88 5.21
N GLU A 106 0.22 -10.15 5.27
CA GLU A 106 1.22 -10.65 6.21
C GLU A 106 2.62 -10.14 5.87
N HIS A 107 2.91 -9.91 4.59
CA HIS A 107 4.18 -9.32 4.16
C HIS A 107 4.23 -7.80 4.37
N PHE A 108 3.17 -7.07 4.02
CA PHE A 108 3.26 -5.60 3.88
C PHE A 108 2.67 -4.78 5.03
N LEU A 109 1.78 -5.34 5.86
CA LEU A 109 1.27 -4.62 7.04
C LEU A 109 2.27 -4.57 8.20
N PRO A 110 3.05 -5.63 8.54
CA PRO A 110 3.94 -5.57 9.69
C PRO A 110 4.98 -4.43 9.65
N PRO A 111 5.68 -4.16 8.52
CA PRO A 111 6.61 -3.03 8.43
C PRO A 111 5.97 -1.68 8.77
N LEU A 112 4.74 -1.44 8.28
CA LEU A 112 3.98 -0.23 8.57
C LEU A 112 3.56 -0.15 10.04
N ARG A 113 3.11 -1.26 10.63
CA ARG A 113 2.78 -1.33 12.06
C ARG A 113 3.97 -0.94 12.93
N GLU A 114 5.15 -1.46 12.60
CA GLU A 114 6.39 -1.11 13.29
C GLU A 114 6.73 0.37 13.13
N ALA A 115 6.55 0.93 11.92
CA ALA A 115 6.77 2.35 11.67
C ALA A 115 5.86 3.23 12.53
N PHE A 116 4.55 2.93 12.61
CA PHE A 116 3.63 3.65 13.50
C PHE A 116 3.99 3.52 14.97
N THR A 117 4.38 2.31 15.39
CA THR A 117 4.82 2.05 16.77
C THR A 117 6.03 2.91 17.14
N ARG A 118 7.05 2.97 16.26
CA ARG A 118 8.23 3.83 16.44
C ARG A 118 7.87 5.31 16.44
N ALA A 119 6.83 5.70 15.71
CA ALA A 119 6.34 7.08 15.65
C ALA A 119 5.42 7.46 16.81
N HIS A 120 5.07 6.51 17.69
CA HIS A 120 4.05 6.65 18.73
C HIS A 120 2.67 7.04 18.18
N VAL A 121 2.31 6.49 17.02
CA VAL A 121 0.98 6.63 16.40
C VAL A 121 0.17 5.39 16.73
N ALA A 122 -1.01 5.58 17.34
CA ALA A 122 -1.98 4.52 17.52
C ALA A 122 -2.71 4.25 16.20
N ILE A 123 -3.07 2.99 15.97
CA ILE A 123 -3.84 2.57 14.80
C ILE A 123 -5.29 2.36 15.27
N ASP A 124 -6.15 3.30 14.94
CA ASP A 124 -7.52 3.42 15.50
C ASP A 124 -8.57 2.86 14.53
N LEU A 125 -8.25 1.78 13.81
CA LEU A 125 -8.99 1.37 12.61
C LEU A 125 -10.22 0.48 12.85
N ASP A 126 -10.75 0.46 14.07
CA ASP A 126 -11.98 -0.27 14.39
C ASP A 126 -13.27 0.51 14.06
N GLU A 127 -13.19 1.70 13.48
CA GLU A 127 -14.34 2.39 12.89
C GLU A 127 -14.41 2.15 11.38
N SER A 128 -14.80 0.93 10.99
CA SER A 128 -15.46 0.78 9.68
C SER A 128 -16.70 1.67 9.68
N PRO A 129 -16.91 2.58 8.70
CA PRO A 129 -18.23 3.12 8.46
C PRO A 129 -19.10 2.01 7.85
N THR A 130 -19.50 1.05 8.69
CA THR A 130 -20.51 0.03 8.36
C THR A 130 -21.87 0.70 8.22
N GLY A 131 -22.07 1.32 7.05
CA GLY A 131 -23.36 1.68 6.49
C GLY A 131 -23.81 0.73 5.39
N TYR A 132 -23.28 -0.50 5.33
CA TYR A 132 -23.77 -1.52 4.40
C TYR A 132 -24.75 -2.45 5.12
N GLN A 133 -26.04 -2.16 4.98
CA GLN A 133 -27.12 -3.13 5.24
C GLN A 133 -27.49 -3.79 3.90
N PRO A 134 -27.35 -5.12 3.76
CA PRO A 134 -27.93 -5.82 2.63
C PRO A 134 -29.45 -5.95 2.84
N HIS A 135 -30.21 -5.52 1.83
CA HIS A 135 -31.61 -5.94 1.62
C HIS A 135 -31.63 -7.05 0.58
#